data_AF-A0A8S2UXW4-F1
#
_entry.id   AF-A0A8S2UXW4-F1
#
_cell.length_a   1.000
_cell.length_b   1.000
_cell.length_c   1.000
_cell.angle_alpha   90.00
_cell.angle_beta   90.00
_cell.angle_gamma   90.00
#
_symmetry.space_group_name_H-M   'P 1'
#
loop_
_entity.id
_entity.type
_entity.pdbx_description
1 polymer ?
#
loop_
_entity_poly.entity_id
_entity_poly.type
_entity_poly.pdbx_seq_one_letter_code
_entity_poly.pdbx_strand_id
1 'polypeptide(L)'
;MTLDYDLPTVMIEGDNSAKSDTVVNDGSTTDPREDNDSSNDNREKAFNAKVEDYKNDLIINALKHETAGKKVGIDCKFHSWCRQFFKIDISSGVEMLCSAKHSKRLVISEAYDQVLQDVHIRTGHGGRDKMRHEINQYYFWIPPKVVDIFLSTCIACQVWKPLKNHIVSTSIVSIGFLTRLEIDLIDLRTRPDGDYKWILHCRDHFSKFS
;
A
#
# COMPACT_ATOMS: atom_id res chain seq x y z
N MET A 1 -2.26 9.43 -30.76
CA MET A 1 -0.82 9.10 -30.81
C MET A 1 -0.48 8.39 -29.50
N THR A 2 -0.82 7.11 -29.45
CA THR A 2 -0.53 6.19 -28.35
C THR A 2 0.92 5.74 -28.50
N LEU A 3 1.72 5.88 -27.44
CA LEU A 3 3.04 5.27 -27.38
C LEU A 3 2.97 4.17 -26.33
N ASP A 4 2.72 2.97 -26.85
CA ASP A 4 2.89 1.70 -26.16
C ASP A 4 4.37 1.55 -25.76
N TYR A 5 4.62 1.27 -24.48
CA TYR A 5 5.93 0.88 -23.99
C TYR A 5 5.85 -0.57 -23.49
N ASP A 6 6.14 -1.48 -24.40
CA ASP A 6 6.38 -2.90 -24.10
C ASP A 6 7.66 -3.04 -23.28
N LEU A 7 7.52 -3.57 -22.06
CA LEU A 7 8.64 -4.17 -21.32
C LEU A 7 8.97 -5.53 -21.96
N PRO A 8 10.25 -5.90 -22.14
CA PRO A 8 10.60 -7.23 -22.61
C PRO A 8 10.27 -8.29 -21.56
N THR A 9 9.27 -9.12 -21.88
CA THR A 9 8.91 -10.36 -21.19
C THR A 9 10.07 -11.36 -21.27
N VAL A 10 10.63 -11.74 -20.13
CA VAL A 10 11.49 -12.93 -20.05
C VAL A 10 10.59 -14.13 -19.76
N MET A 11 10.61 -15.06 -20.70
CA MET A 11 9.86 -16.30 -20.72
C MET A 11 10.31 -17.25 -19.61
N ILE A 12 9.36 -17.84 -18.89
CA ILE A 12 9.50 -19.18 -18.32
C ILE A 12 8.20 -19.91 -18.67
N GLU A 13 8.25 -20.68 -19.75
CA GLU A 13 7.28 -21.74 -20.04
C GLU A 13 7.47 -22.86 -19.01
N GLY A 14 6.35 -23.46 -18.61
CA GLY A 14 6.29 -24.55 -17.65
C GLY A 14 4.86 -25.05 -17.55
N ASP A 15 4.44 -25.75 -18.60
CA ASP A 15 3.20 -26.52 -18.66
C ASP A 15 3.04 -27.45 -17.45
N ASN A 16 1.81 -27.55 -16.93
CA ASN A 16 1.21 -28.87 -16.70
C ASN A 16 -0.32 -28.77 -16.55
N SER A 17 -0.99 -29.40 -17.51
CA SER A 17 -2.42 -29.66 -17.58
C SER A 17 -2.77 -30.95 -16.83
N ALA A 18 -3.87 -30.86 -16.07
CA ALA A 18 -4.87 -31.88 -15.74
C ALA A 18 -4.47 -33.26 -15.17
N LYS A 19 -5.06 -33.58 -14.00
CA LYS A 19 -5.99 -34.72 -13.86
C LYS A 19 -6.88 -34.58 -12.62
N SER A 20 -8.15 -34.91 -12.82
CA SER A 20 -9.20 -35.10 -11.83
C SER A 20 -8.91 -36.34 -10.95
N ASP A 21 -9.44 -36.36 -9.73
CA ASP A 21 -10.52 -37.30 -9.36
C ASP A 21 -10.99 -37.07 -7.92
N THR A 22 -12.30 -37.21 -7.75
CA THR A 22 -13.08 -37.02 -6.53
C THR A 22 -12.99 -38.27 -5.65
N VAL A 23 -12.62 -38.14 -4.37
CA VAL A 23 -13.05 -39.08 -3.31
C VAL A 23 -13.27 -38.32 -2.00
N VAL A 24 -14.48 -38.48 -1.48
CA VAL A 24 -14.99 -38.01 -0.19
C VAL A 24 -14.41 -38.90 0.92
N ASN A 25 -13.89 -38.34 2.01
CA ASN A 25 -14.10 -38.97 3.33
C ASN A 25 -13.87 -38.03 4.52
N ASP A 26 -14.83 -38.09 5.44
CA ASP A 26 -14.82 -37.49 6.77
C ASP A 26 -13.72 -38.08 7.66
N GLY A 27 -13.13 -37.25 8.52
CA GLY A 27 -12.18 -37.69 9.53
C GLY A 27 -11.60 -36.52 10.31
N SER A 28 -12.27 -36.16 11.40
CA SER A 28 -11.78 -35.24 12.43
C SER A 28 -10.47 -35.73 13.04
N THR A 29 -9.39 -34.96 12.87
CA THR A 29 -8.20 -35.05 13.71
C THR A 29 -7.58 -33.66 13.81
N THR A 30 -7.51 -33.12 15.03
CA THR A 30 -6.87 -31.84 15.37
C THR A 30 -5.36 -31.95 15.20
N ASP A 31 -4.77 -31.13 14.31
CA ASP A 31 -3.33 -31.04 14.08
C ASP A 31 -2.84 -29.63 14.52
N PRO A 32 -1.85 -29.50 15.43
CA PRO A 32 -1.34 -28.19 15.84
C PRO A 32 -0.22 -27.75 14.88
N ARG A 33 -0.54 -26.89 13.91
CA ARG A 33 0.46 -26.29 13.01
C ARG A 33 0.14 -24.84 12.67
N GLU A 34 0.48 -23.94 13.58
CA GLU A 34 0.71 -22.53 13.25
C GLU A 34 1.93 -22.10 14.06
N ASP A 35 3.10 -21.95 13.41
CA ASP A 35 4.27 -21.21 13.95
C ASP A 35 5.52 -21.20 13.03
N ASN A 36 5.38 -21.40 11.69
CA ASN A 36 6.56 -21.46 10.80
C ASN A 36 6.61 -20.45 9.66
N ASP A 37 5.63 -19.55 9.54
CA ASP A 37 5.50 -18.68 8.35
C ASP A 37 6.29 -17.35 8.48
N SER A 38 6.49 -16.84 9.70
CA SER A 38 7.16 -15.55 9.93
C SER A 38 8.68 -15.58 9.74
N SER A 39 9.30 -16.75 9.87
CA SER A 39 10.76 -16.92 9.77
C SER A 39 11.25 -17.02 8.32
N ASN A 40 10.43 -17.58 7.43
CA ASN A 40 10.77 -17.75 6.02
C ASN A 40 10.66 -16.40 5.28
N ASP A 41 9.62 -15.64 5.60
CA ASP A 41 9.37 -14.28 5.13
C ASP A 41 10.55 -13.32 5.42
N ASN A 42 11.12 -13.42 6.63
CA ASN A 42 12.25 -12.58 7.03
C ASN A 42 13.56 -12.98 6.32
N ARG A 43 13.74 -14.26 5.98
CA ARG A 43 14.92 -14.73 5.24
C ARG A 43 14.84 -14.37 3.77
N GLU A 44 13.66 -14.48 3.17
CA GLU A 44 13.42 -14.07 1.80
C GLU A 44 13.54 -12.55 1.62
N LYS A 45 12.99 -11.75 2.57
CA LYS A 45 13.22 -10.30 2.61
C LYS A 45 14.69 -9.94 2.74
N ALA A 46 15.43 -10.60 3.64
CA ALA A 46 16.86 -10.38 3.81
C ALA A 46 17.69 -10.81 2.59
N PHE A 47 17.27 -11.87 1.88
CA PHE A 47 17.91 -12.30 0.64
C PHE A 47 17.67 -11.29 -0.49
N ASN A 48 16.43 -10.84 -0.68
CA ASN A 48 16.08 -9.86 -1.70
C ASN A 48 16.75 -8.49 -1.44
N ALA A 49 16.81 -8.05 -0.18
CA ALA A 49 17.57 -6.87 0.23
C ALA A 49 19.06 -6.98 -0.16
N LYS A 50 19.69 -8.12 0.17
CA LYS A 50 21.09 -8.39 -0.23
C LYS A 50 21.29 -8.40 -1.75
N VAL A 51 20.30 -8.89 -2.52
CA VAL A 51 20.34 -8.89 -3.98
C VAL A 51 20.26 -7.47 -4.54
N GLU A 52 19.45 -6.59 -3.95
CA GLU A 52 19.36 -5.19 -4.36
C GLU A 52 20.59 -4.38 -3.94
N ASP A 53 21.10 -4.56 -2.72
CA ASP A 53 22.37 -3.97 -2.26
C ASP A 53 23.53 -4.36 -3.19
N TYR A 54 23.61 -5.64 -3.54
CA TYR A 54 24.61 -6.15 -4.48
C TYR A 54 24.52 -5.46 -5.85
N LYS A 55 23.31 -5.17 -6.35
CA LYS A 55 23.13 -4.44 -7.61
C LYS A 55 23.59 -2.99 -7.50
N ASN A 56 23.32 -2.31 -6.38
CA ASN A 56 23.73 -0.92 -6.16
C ASN A 56 25.26 -0.80 -6.06
N ASP A 57 25.90 -1.69 -5.30
CA ASP A 57 27.35 -1.75 -5.20
C ASP A 57 28.00 -2.05 -6.56
N LEU A 58 27.40 -2.94 -7.36
CA LEU A 58 27.87 -3.25 -8.71
C LEU A 58 27.78 -2.02 -9.64
N ILE A 59 26.70 -1.24 -9.54
CA ILE A 59 26.53 0.01 -10.31
C ILE A 59 27.57 1.05 -9.87
N ILE A 60 27.75 1.26 -8.56
CA ILE A 60 28.72 2.22 -8.03
C ILE A 60 30.14 1.83 -8.46
N ASN A 61 30.50 0.56 -8.33
CA ASN A 61 31.79 0.04 -8.75
C ASN A 61 32.01 0.25 -10.27
N ALA A 62 31.02 -0.07 -11.09
CA ALA A 62 31.08 0.18 -12.52
C ALA A 62 31.26 1.66 -12.88
N LEU A 63 30.61 2.57 -12.16
CA LEU A 63 30.75 4.01 -12.39
C LEU A 63 32.12 4.56 -11.96
N LYS A 64 32.74 4.00 -10.91
CA LYS A 64 34.06 4.40 -10.42
C LYS A 64 35.20 4.04 -11.37
N HIS A 65 35.02 3.01 -12.21
CA HIS A 65 36.03 2.62 -13.20
C HIS A 65 35.91 3.41 -14.51
N GLU A 66 37.03 3.95 -14.99
CA GLU A 66 37.09 4.70 -16.25
C GLU A 66 36.93 3.80 -17.49
N THR A 67 37.30 2.52 -17.39
CA THR A 67 37.30 1.56 -18.50
C THR A 67 36.65 0.23 -18.10
N ALA A 68 35.94 -0.39 -19.05
CA ALA A 68 35.37 -1.72 -18.91
C ALA A 68 36.24 -2.78 -19.61
N GLY A 69 36.12 -4.04 -19.20
CA GLY A 69 36.75 -5.15 -19.91
C GLY A 69 37.07 -6.34 -19.02
N LYS A 70 37.44 -7.46 -19.67
CA LYS A 70 37.77 -8.75 -19.03
C LYS A 70 38.84 -8.64 -17.94
N LYS A 71 39.76 -7.68 -18.04
CA LYS A 71 40.81 -7.45 -17.02
C LYS A 71 40.28 -6.81 -15.73
N VAL A 72 39.22 -6.02 -15.82
CA VAL A 72 38.57 -5.34 -14.69
C VAL A 72 37.41 -6.19 -14.14
N GLY A 73 36.97 -7.20 -14.90
CA GLY A 73 35.86 -8.08 -14.51
C GLY A 73 34.47 -7.46 -14.71
N ILE A 74 34.38 -6.34 -15.42
CA ILE A 74 33.14 -5.62 -15.68
C ILE A 74 32.78 -5.78 -17.16
N ASP A 75 31.57 -6.26 -17.42
CA ASP A 75 31.04 -6.37 -18.77
C ASP A 75 30.88 -4.99 -19.42
N CYS A 76 31.31 -4.87 -20.68
CA CYS A 76 31.31 -3.59 -21.39
C CYS A 76 29.90 -3.05 -21.64
N LYS A 77 28.89 -3.92 -21.84
CA LYS A 77 27.51 -3.49 -22.05
C LYS A 77 26.93 -2.97 -20.73
N PHE A 78 27.18 -3.68 -19.63
CA PHE A 78 26.76 -3.24 -18.30
C PHE A 78 27.38 -1.90 -17.91
N HIS A 79 28.68 -1.71 -18.16
CA HIS A 79 29.37 -0.45 -17.88
C HIS A 79 28.81 0.73 -18.69
N SER A 80 28.57 0.53 -19.98
CA SER A 80 27.94 1.55 -20.83
C SER A 80 26.53 1.89 -20.36
N TRP A 81 25.74 0.88 -19.96
CA TRP A 81 24.42 1.09 -19.39
C TRP A 81 24.48 1.90 -18.09
N CYS A 82 25.41 1.57 -17.18
CA CYS A 82 25.56 2.31 -15.93
C CYS A 82 25.84 3.80 -16.18
N ARG A 83 26.76 4.10 -17.10
CA ARG A 83 27.10 5.49 -17.48
C ARG A 83 25.95 6.23 -18.13
N GLN A 84 25.11 5.53 -18.88
CA GLN A 84 23.98 6.13 -19.56
C GLN A 84 22.85 6.54 -18.59
N PHE A 85 22.62 5.75 -17.53
CA PHE A 85 21.45 5.92 -16.66
C PHE A 85 21.76 6.48 -15.28
N PHE A 86 23.00 6.39 -14.79
CA PHE A 86 23.37 6.80 -13.45
C PHE A 86 24.60 7.71 -13.41
N LYS A 87 24.70 8.46 -12.33
CA LYS A 87 25.86 9.26 -11.96
C LYS A 87 26.04 9.22 -10.45
N ILE A 88 27.29 9.32 -10.00
CA ILE A 88 27.60 9.55 -8.60
C ILE A 88 27.65 11.05 -8.40
N ASP A 89 26.91 11.53 -7.39
CA ASP A 89 26.91 12.93 -6.97
C ASP A 89 27.41 13.02 -5.54
N ILE A 90 28.12 14.09 -5.19
CA ILE A 90 28.69 14.28 -3.86
C ILE A 90 27.98 15.47 -3.22
N SER A 91 27.07 15.18 -2.31
CA SER A 91 26.33 16.19 -1.55
C SER A 91 26.74 16.11 -0.09
N SER A 92 27.21 17.23 0.46
CA SER A 92 27.65 17.34 1.87
C SER A 92 28.69 16.28 2.30
N GLY A 93 29.57 15.87 1.37
CA GLY A 93 30.62 14.88 1.65
C GLY A 93 30.17 13.42 1.60
N VAL A 94 28.91 13.14 1.25
CA VAL A 94 28.38 11.79 1.07
C VAL A 94 28.20 11.50 -0.42
N GLU A 95 28.74 10.38 -0.88
CA GLU A 95 28.52 9.87 -2.25
C GLU A 95 27.10 9.33 -2.38
N MET A 96 26.38 9.78 -3.40
CA MET A 96 24.99 9.42 -3.65
C MET A 96 24.83 8.96 -5.09
N LEU A 97 24.15 7.83 -5.28
CA LEU A 97 23.79 7.36 -6.61
C LEU A 97 22.56 8.14 -7.10
N CYS A 98 22.65 8.73 -8.28
CA CYS A 98 21.61 9.56 -8.87
C CYS A 98 21.29 9.12 -10.29
N SER A 99 20.07 9.39 -10.74
CA SER A 99 19.72 9.25 -12.16
C SER A 99 20.52 10.26 -13.00
N ALA A 100 21.19 9.80 -14.05
CA ALA A 100 21.94 10.66 -14.98
C ALA A 100 21.02 11.69 -15.66
N LYS A 101 19.80 11.27 -16.02
CA LYS A 101 18.83 12.10 -16.76
C LYS A 101 18.10 13.10 -15.87
N HIS A 102 17.64 12.65 -14.69
CA HIS A 102 16.75 13.44 -13.86
C HIS A 102 17.44 14.08 -12.64
N SER A 103 18.69 13.69 -12.36
CA SER A 103 19.43 14.12 -11.16
C SER A 103 18.71 13.83 -9.85
N LYS A 104 17.81 12.84 -9.85
CA LYS A 104 17.08 12.37 -8.66
C LYS A 104 17.89 11.32 -7.94
N ARG A 105 17.84 11.34 -6.61
CA ARG A 105 18.53 10.38 -5.77
C ARG A 105 17.91 9.00 -5.93
N LEU A 106 18.74 8.00 -6.13
CA LEU A 106 18.34 6.60 -6.15
C LEU A 106 18.23 6.10 -4.71
N VAL A 107 17.12 5.41 -4.41
CA VAL A 107 16.83 4.92 -3.06
C VAL A 107 16.90 3.40 -3.07
N ILE A 108 17.68 2.86 -2.14
CA ILE A 108 17.85 1.43 -1.89
C ILE A 108 16.74 0.92 -0.97
N SER A 109 16.47 -0.39 -0.97
CA SER A 109 15.36 -1.00 -0.23
C SER A 109 15.36 -0.66 1.26
N GLU A 110 16.54 -0.64 1.86
CA GLU A 110 16.83 -0.42 3.28
C GLU A 110 16.50 1.03 3.69
N ALA A 111 16.55 1.94 2.73
CA ALA A 111 16.27 3.36 2.94
C ALA A 111 14.81 3.73 2.63
N TYR A 112 13.98 2.79 2.14
CA TYR A 112 12.58 3.06 1.82
C TYR A 112 11.81 3.58 3.04
N ASP A 113 11.91 2.92 4.19
CA ASP A 113 11.12 3.29 5.37
C ASP A 113 11.42 4.71 5.84
N GLN A 114 12.70 5.09 5.89
CA GLN A 114 13.13 6.44 6.29
C GLN A 114 12.62 7.50 5.31
N VAL A 115 12.83 7.28 4.00
CA VAL A 115 12.40 8.22 2.96
C VAL A 115 10.88 8.37 2.93
N LEU A 116 10.15 7.25 3.04
CA LEU A 116 8.69 7.26 3.05
C LEU A 116 8.14 7.92 4.31
N GLN A 117 8.72 7.66 5.47
CA GLN A 117 8.34 8.31 6.73
C GLN A 117 8.55 9.82 6.66
N ASP A 118 9.71 10.28 6.20
CA ASP A 118 10.02 11.70 6.08
C ASP A 118 9.06 12.41 5.12
N VAL A 119 8.80 11.83 3.95
CA VAL A 119 7.84 12.38 2.99
C VAL A 119 6.43 12.36 3.54
N HIS A 120 6.03 11.30 4.25
CA HIS A 120 4.70 11.18 4.83
C HIS A 120 4.43 12.24 5.89
N ILE A 121 5.41 12.48 6.77
CA ILE A 121 5.33 13.55 7.79
C ILE A 121 5.33 14.92 7.11
N ARG A 122 6.24 15.16 6.15
CA ARG A 122 6.35 16.44 5.43
C ARG A 122 5.07 16.79 4.66
N THR A 123 4.37 15.79 4.13
CA THR A 123 3.09 15.97 3.43
C THR A 123 1.88 16.08 4.36
N GLY A 124 2.07 15.94 5.67
CA GLY A 124 1.01 15.98 6.67
C GLY A 124 0.08 14.77 6.56
N HIS A 125 0.65 13.55 6.58
CA HIS A 125 -0.09 12.32 6.38
C HIS A 125 -0.83 12.27 5.03
N GLY A 126 -0.16 12.75 3.98
CA GLY A 126 -0.70 12.76 2.63
C GLY A 126 -1.05 11.36 2.12
N GLY A 127 -2.15 11.25 1.38
CA GLY A 127 -2.53 10.01 0.72
C GLY A 127 -1.57 9.60 -0.40
N ARG A 128 -1.88 8.47 -1.04
CA ARG A 128 -1.05 7.83 -2.09
C ARG A 128 -0.56 8.80 -3.15
N ASP A 129 -1.46 9.55 -3.76
CA ASP A 129 -1.12 10.36 -4.92
C ASP A 129 -0.25 11.57 -4.53
N LYS A 130 -0.49 12.14 -3.34
CA LYS A 130 0.32 13.22 -2.78
C LYS A 130 1.72 12.74 -2.44
N MET A 131 1.86 11.59 -1.77
CA MET A 131 3.17 11.00 -1.48
C MET A 131 3.93 10.66 -2.77
N ARG A 132 3.27 10.04 -3.76
CA ARG A 132 3.91 9.71 -5.04
C ARG A 132 4.40 10.93 -5.78
N HIS A 133 3.62 12.01 -5.78
CA HIS A 133 4.04 13.26 -6.40
C HIS A 133 5.33 13.78 -5.77
N GLU A 134 5.38 13.87 -4.45
CA GLU A 134 6.55 14.33 -3.69
C GLU A 134 7.76 13.42 -3.85
N ILE A 135 7.57 12.11 -3.74
CA ILE A 135 8.64 11.12 -3.94
C ILE A 135 9.26 11.29 -5.32
N ASN A 136 8.42 11.39 -6.35
CA ASN A 136 8.86 11.51 -7.73
C ASN A 136 9.57 12.83 -8.03
N GLN A 137 9.50 13.85 -7.17
CA GLN A 137 10.28 15.07 -7.36
C GLN A 137 11.76 14.86 -7.01
N TYR A 138 12.04 14.10 -5.94
CA TYR A 138 13.39 14.02 -5.36
C TYR A 138 14.08 12.66 -5.55
N TYR A 139 13.29 11.59 -5.67
CA TYR A 139 13.78 10.22 -5.63
C TYR A 139 13.46 9.43 -6.90
N PHE A 140 14.23 8.37 -7.14
CA PHE A 140 14.07 7.41 -8.22
C PHE A 140 14.16 5.98 -7.66
N TRP A 141 13.55 5.01 -8.35
CA TRP A 141 13.50 3.58 -7.95
C TRP A 141 12.75 3.28 -6.66
N ILE A 142 11.69 4.02 -6.36
CA ILE A 142 10.73 3.61 -5.33
C ILE A 142 9.50 3.00 -6.03
N PRO A 143 9.27 1.68 -5.92
CA PRO A 143 8.13 1.05 -6.54
C PRO A 143 6.83 1.61 -5.95
N PRO A 144 5.81 1.89 -6.77
CA PRO A 144 4.59 2.49 -6.26
C PRO A 144 3.83 1.59 -5.26
N LYS A 145 3.99 0.27 -5.38
CA LYS A 145 3.45 -0.72 -4.43
C LYS A 145 4.02 -0.54 -3.02
N VAL A 146 5.29 -0.16 -2.88
CA VAL A 146 5.93 0.06 -1.57
C VAL A 146 5.25 1.23 -0.85
N VAL A 147 4.93 2.30 -1.58
CA VAL A 147 4.17 3.44 -1.04
C VAL A 147 2.79 3.00 -0.53
N ASP A 148 2.11 2.14 -1.28
CA ASP A 148 0.77 1.65 -0.92
C ASP A 148 0.82 0.78 0.36
N ILE A 149 1.82 -0.09 0.46
CA ILE A 149 2.08 -0.91 1.66
C ILE A 149 2.37 0.00 2.86
N PHE A 150 3.29 0.95 2.73
CA PHE A 150 3.63 1.90 3.79
C PHE A 150 2.40 2.70 4.30
N LEU A 151 1.55 3.17 3.39
CA LEU A 151 0.33 3.89 3.77
C LEU A 151 -0.69 3.00 4.49
N SER A 152 -0.65 1.68 4.26
CA SER A 152 -1.49 0.72 4.97
C SER A 152 -1.03 0.47 6.40
N THR A 153 0.26 0.68 6.72
CA THR A 153 0.82 0.42 8.05
C THR A 153 0.79 1.65 8.97
N CYS A 154 0.54 2.86 8.44
CA CYS A 154 0.48 4.07 9.26
C CYS A 154 -0.73 4.07 10.22
N ILE A 155 -0.47 3.95 11.52
CA ILE A 155 -1.50 3.89 12.58
C ILE A 155 -2.38 5.15 12.59
N ALA A 156 -1.79 6.34 12.53
CA ALA A 156 -2.54 7.60 12.55
C ALA A 156 -3.54 7.69 11.38
N CYS A 157 -3.11 7.32 10.18
CA CYS A 157 -3.98 7.29 9.00
C CYS A 157 -5.08 6.22 9.12
N GLN A 158 -4.83 5.10 9.80
CA GLN A 158 -5.85 4.07 9.98
C GLN A 158 -6.93 4.51 10.99
N VAL A 159 -6.54 5.17 12.08
CA VAL A 159 -7.49 5.66 13.09
C VAL A 159 -8.41 6.75 12.54
N TRP A 160 -7.90 7.61 11.64
CA TRP A 160 -8.69 8.72 11.07
C TRP A 160 -9.44 8.37 9.80
N LYS A 161 -9.33 7.15 9.29
CA LYS A 161 -10.16 6.73 8.16
C LYS A 161 -11.61 6.65 8.63
N PRO A 162 -12.54 7.41 8.02
CA PRO A 162 -13.95 7.20 8.29
C PRO A 162 -14.28 5.75 7.94
N LEU A 163 -14.98 5.05 8.83
CA LEU A 163 -15.46 3.71 8.51
C LEU A 163 -16.27 3.80 7.22
N LYS A 164 -15.83 3.08 6.18
CA LYS A 164 -16.60 2.87 4.95
C LYS A 164 -17.71 1.85 5.20
N ASN A 165 -18.46 2.03 6.29
CA ASN A 165 -19.61 1.20 6.56
C ASN A 165 -20.77 1.84 5.81
N HIS A 166 -20.93 1.43 4.55
CA HIS A 166 -22.21 1.60 3.87
C HIS A 166 -23.18 0.61 4.51
N ILE A 167 -23.60 0.89 5.74
CA ILE A 167 -24.74 0.20 6.33
C ILE A 167 -25.91 0.60 5.44
N VAL A 168 -26.28 -0.29 4.54
CA VAL A 168 -27.51 -0.16 3.77
C VAL A 168 -28.62 -0.23 4.81
N SER A 169 -29.16 0.93 5.19
CA SER A 169 -30.37 1.01 6.00
C SER A 169 -31.49 0.39 5.18
N THR A 170 -31.76 -0.89 5.42
CA THR A 170 -33.00 -1.49 4.92
C THR A 170 -34.15 -0.76 5.58
N SER A 171 -35.16 -0.39 4.81
CA SER A 171 -36.35 0.26 5.35
C SER A 171 -36.98 -0.63 6.43
N ILE A 172 -37.45 0.01 7.50
CA ILE A 172 -38.20 -0.69 8.55
C ILE A 172 -39.56 -1.10 7.97
N VAL A 173 -39.77 -2.40 7.80
CA VAL A 173 -41.04 -2.98 7.33
C VAL A 173 -41.87 -3.41 8.54
N SER A 174 -43.14 -3.00 8.58
CA SER A 174 -44.12 -3.40 9.59
C SER A 174 -45.22 -4.24 8.94
N ILE A 175 -45.59 -5.36 9.56
CA ILE A 175 -46.49 -6.37 8.98
C ILE A 175 -47.95 -6.14 9.41
N GLY A 176 -48.19 -5.41 10.51
CA GLY A 176 -49.53 -5.12 11.00
C GLY A 176 -49.62 -3.94 11.98
N PHE A 177 -50.84 -3.54 12.32
CA PHE A 177 -51.12 -2.43 13.24
C PHE A 177 -50.50 -2.66 14.63
N LEU A 178 -49.82 -1.64 15.15
CA LEU A 178 -49.12 -1.66 16.46
C LEU A 178 -48.04 -2.75 16.60
N THR A 179 -47.66 -3.42 15.51
CA THR A 179 -46.56 -4.41 15.55
C THR A 179 -45.19 -3.72 15.68
N ARG A 180 -45.09 -2.46 15.25
CA ARG A 180 -43.90 -1.64 15.44
C ARG A 180 -44.27 -0.15 15.53
N LEU A 181 -43.82 0.49 16.61
CA LEU A 181 -43.97 1.92 16.85
C LEU A 181 -42.61 2.62 16.79
N GLU A 182 -42.60 3.80 16.18
CA GLU A 182 -41.55 4.80 16.31
C GLU A 182 -41.97 5.77 17.41
N ILE A 183 -41.14 5.94 18.43
CA ILE A 183 -41.44 6.79 19.59
C ILE A 183 -40.31 7.80 19.73
N ASP A 184 -40.66 9.07 19.57
CA ASP A 184 -39.73 10.19 19.67
C ASP A 184 -40.17 11.18 20.75
N LEU A 185 -39.19 11.88 21.31
CA LEU A 185 -39.41 13.00 22.22
C LEU A 185 -38.99 14.30 21.53
N ILE A 186 -39.94 15.21 21.36
CA ILE A 186 -39.70 16.54 20.81
C ILE A 186 -39.43 17.50 21.98
N ASP A 187 -38.29 18.18 21.93
CA ASP A 187 -37.87 19.15 22.94
C ASP A 187 -38.60 20.49 22.77
N LEU A 188 -39.38 20.87 23.79
CA LEU A 188 -40.05 22.17 23.88
C LEU A 188 -39.48 23.06 24.99
N ARG A 189 -38.33 22.75 25.59
CA ARG A 189 -37.78 23.51 26.73
C ARG A 189 -37.57 25.01 26.44
N THR A 190 -37.38 25.40 25.19
CA THR A 190 -37.25 26.82 24.78
C THR A 190 -38.58 27.55 24.76
N ARG A 191 -39.71 26.82 24.60
CA ARG A 191 -41.09 27.34 24.52
C ARG A 191 -42.06 26.32 25.14
N PRO A 192 -42.02 26.10 26.46
CA PRO A 192 -42.87 25.11 27.11
C PRO A 192 -44.34 25.55 27.11
N ASP A 193 -45.23 24.58 27.19
CA ASP A 193 -46.66 24.81 27.42
C ASP A 193 -46.97 24.52 28.90
N GLY A 194 -46.96 25.57 29.72
CA GLY A 194 -47.03 25.44 31.18
C GLY A 194 -45.89 24.57 31.73
N ASP A 195 -46.24 23.50 32.43
CA ASP A 195 -45.28 22.55 33.01
C ASP A 195 -44.73 21.52 32.00
N TYR A 196 -45.32 21.44 30.80
CA TYR A 196 -44.95 20.47 29.78
C TYR A 196 -43.81 20.98 28.91
N LYS A 197 -42.68 20.26 28.95
CA LYS A 197 -41.42 20.63 28.27
C LYS A 197 -41.07 19.73 27.09
N TRP A 198 -41.87 18.70 26.85
CA TRP A 198 -41.63 17.66 25.85
C TRP A 198 -42.94 17.20 25.25
N ILE A 199 -42.95 16.88 23.96
CA ILE A 199 -44.03 16.13 23.33
C ILE A 199 -43.53 14.71 23.07
N LEU A 200 -44.29 13.72 23.53
CA LEU A 200 -44.11 12.33 23.11
C LEU A 200 -44.86 12.13 21.78
N HIS A 201 -44.12 11.88 20.71
CA HIS A 201 -44.66 11.54 19.40
C HIS A 201 -44.57 10.04 19.21
N CYS A 202 -45.71 9.39 18.98
CA CYS A 202 -45.79 7.96 18.75
C CYS A 202 -46.36 7.72 17.37
N ARG A 203 -45.60 7.11 16.46
CA ARG A 203 -46.05 6.80 15.11
C ARG A 203 -46.06 5.30 14.87
N ASP A 204 -47.19 4.79 14.39
CA ASP A 204 -47.27 3.39 13.96
C ASP A 204 -46.63 3.21 12.58
N HIS A 205 -45.68 2.26 12.46
CA HIS A 205 -44.99 2.04 11.20
C HIS A 205 -45.89 1.44 10.12
N PHE A 206 -46.98 0.75 10.47
CA PHE A 206 -47.90 0.12 9.52
C PHE A 206 -48.91 1.12 8.93
N SER A 207 -49.74 1.71 9.78
CA SER A 207 -50.80 2.67 9.42
C SER A 207 -50.29 4.08 9.16
N LYS A 208 -49.06 4.39 9.60
CA LYS A 208 -48.47 5.74 9.59
C LYS A 208 -49.21 6.78 10.45
N PHE A 209 -50.17 6.33 11.27
CA PHE A 209 -50.90 7.17 12.21
C PHE A 209 -49.97 7.67 13.32
N SER A 210 -50.12 8.93 13.73
CA SER A 210 -49.39 9.56 14.83
C SER A 210 -50.23 10.55 15.60
#